data_AF-M1E0H8-F1
#
_entry.id   AF-M1E0H8-F1
#
_cell.length_a   1.000
_cell.length_b   1.000
_cell.length_c   1.000
_cell.angle_alpha   90.00
_cell.angle_beta   90.00
_cell.angle_gamma   90.00
#
_symmetry.space_group_name_H-M   'P 1'
#
loop_
_entity.id
_entity.type
_entity.pdbx_description
1 polymer ?
#
loop_
_entity_poly.entity_id
_entity_poly.type
_entity_poly.pdbx_seq_one_letter_code
_entity_poly.pdbx_strand_id
1 'polypeptide(L)'
;MSVNSNYEQMDHLPLEVMRFRDNILTFKHLKGEQTHESWLRFKALLLQCPTHEIPELVLLECFYRSLISGNKELIDQLIASGLVRQLYVVITQLLDHMTEANQEVERDFHFANLLTQLDELTKKFMKFEVQGKKKDQYIPPLKRRKPKNNEDGQVEAVEAMLTLLLNKVNEQDRVLEELRGNVAMINQMITSHSMIIPLQDSQIKQLLSCLYIQSKKDLPSDTKVNLKNRV
;
A
#
# COMPACT_ATOMS: atom_id res chain seq x y z
N MET A 1 -0.99 45.80 40.89
CA MET A 1 -0.41 45.59 39.54
C MET A 1 -0.07 44.11 39.46
N SER A 2 -0.96 43.30 38.87
CA SER A 2 -0.66 41.89 38.59
C SER A 2 -0.04 41.81 37.22
N VAL A 3 1.20 41.35 37.16
CA VAL A 3 1.90 41.08 35.90
C VAL A 3 1.34 39.77 35.36
N ASN A 4 0.46 39.86 34.36
CA ASN A 4 0.07 38.72 33.54
C ASN A 4 1.27 38.31 32.69
N SER A 5 2.03 37.35 33.20
CA SER A 5 3.05 36.64 32.46
C SER A 5 2.40 35.53 31.65
N ASN A 6 1.73 35.90 30.56
CA ASN A 6 1.33 34.95 29.51
C ASN A 6 2.59 34.55 28.73
N TYR A 7 3.43 33.69 29.31
CA TYR A 7 4.29 32.87 28.48
C TYR A 7 3.37 31.84 27.83
N GLU A 8 3.26 31.98 26.52
CA GLU A 8 2.51 31.13 25.62
C GLU A 8 2.66 29.67 26.02
N GLN A 9 1.51 29.05 26.27
CA GLN A 9 1.35 27.62 26.32
C GLN A 9 1.69 27.08 24.93
N MET A 10 2.98 26.83 24.70
CA MET A 10 3.46 25.98 23.62
C MET A 10 2.77 24.63 23.78
N ASP A 11 1.80 24.36 22.92
CA ASP A 11 1.15 23.07 22.80
C ASP A 11 2.24 21.99 22.70
N HIS A 12 2.36 21.18 23.76
CA HIS A 12 3.26 20.04 23.77
C HIS A 12 2.75 19.04 22.73
N LEU A 13 3.26 19.13 21.50
CA LEU A 13 3.12 18.07 20.52
C LEU A 13 3.58 16.77 21.19
N PRO A 14 2.81 15.66 21.11
CA PRO A 14 3.21 14.39 21.70
C PRO A 14 4.64 14.03 21.26
N LEU A 15 5.46 13.51 22.18
CA LEU A 15 6.88 13.19 21.93
C LEU A 15 7.11 12.39 20.64
N GLU A 16 6.15 11.53 20.27
CA GLU A 16 6.17 10.78 19.02
C GLU A 16 6.05 11.67 17.78
N VAL A 17 5.16 12.67 17.80
CA VAL A 17 5.00 13.65 16.71
C VAL A 17 6.28 14.47 16.54
N MET A 18 6.90 14.90 17.64
CA MET A 18 8.20 15.60 17.58
C MET A 18 9.29 14.73 16.96
N ARG A 19 9.38 13.45 17.34
CA ARG A 19 10.34 12.49 16.77
C ARG A 19 10.11 12.26 15.28
N PHE A 20 8.85 12.10 14.85
CA PHE A 20 8.53 11.92 13.43
C PHE A 20 8.85 13.18 12.61
N ARG A 21 8.53 14.37 13.13
CA ARG A 21 8.91 15.64 12.50
C ARG A 21 10.44 15.75 12.34
N ASP A 22 11.20 15.42 13.38
CA ASP A 22 12.67 15.44 13.32
C ASP A 22 13.21 14.47 12.25
N ASN A 23 12.67 13.25 12.20
CA ASN A 23 13.04 12.26 11.17
C ASN A 23 12.72 12.72 9.75
N ILE A 24 11.62 13.45 9.54
CA ILE A 24 11.24 14.02 8.24
C ILE A 24 12.23 15.14 7.85
N LEU A 25 12.52 16.07 8.77
CA LEU A 25 13.39 17.23 8.52
C LEU A 25 14.86 16.84 8.33
N THR A 26 15.29 15.76 8.97
CA THR A 26 16.67 15.22 8.91
C THR A 26 16.83 14.06 7.94
N PHE A 27 15.81 13.81 7.10
CA PHE A 27 15.82 12.71 6.14
C PHE A 27 17.06 12.74 5.24
N LYS A 28 17.68 11.57 5.07
CA LYS A 28 18.87 11.37 4.22
C LYS A 28 18.65 10.18 3.31
N HIS A 29 19.09 10.33 2.08
CA HIS A 29 19.22 9.23 1.13
C HIS A 29 20.33 8.27 1.61
N LEU A 30 20.08 6.96 1.51
CA LEU A 30 21.01 5.92 1.96
C LEU A 30 22.00 5.57 0.85
N LYS A 31 23.18 5.07 1.21
CA LYS A 31 24.20 4.69 0.24
C LYS A 31 23.72 3.49 -0.59
N GLY A 32 23.62 3.66 -1.91
CA GLY A 32 23.18 2.63 -2.83
C GLY A 32 21.66 2.51 -3.00
N GLU A 33 20.89 3.36 -2.32
CA GLU A 33 19.43 3.45 -2.47
C GLU A 33 19.09 4.08 -3.82
N GLN A 34 18.04 3.62 -4.48
CA GLN A 34 17.53 4.28 -5.67
C GLN A 34 16.61 5.45 -5.29
N THR A 35 16.43 6.42 -6.19
CA THR A 35 15.57 7.59 -5.92
C THR A 35 14.13 7.19 -5.59
N HIS A 36 13.58 6.20 -6.29
CA HIS A 36 12.21 5.74 -6.07
C HIS A 36 12.06 5.00 -4.72
N GLU A 37 13.06 4.22 -4.31
CA GLU A 37 13.11 3.57 -2.99
C GLU A 37 13.15 4.62 -1.86
N SER A 38 13.97 5.67 -2.05
CA SER A 38 14.04 6.80 -1.11
C SER A 38 12.72 7.54 -0.99
N TRP A 39 12.04 7.75 -2.12
CA TRP A 39 10.75 8.41 -2.16
C TRP A 39 9.67 7.61 -1.43
N LEU A 40 9.64 6.29 -1.63
CA LEU A 40 8.75 5.39 -0.88
C LEU A 40 9.00 5.45 0.63
N ARG A 41 10.28 5.44 1.05
CA ARG A 41 10.65 5.55 2.46
C ARG A 41 10.26 6.90 3.07
N PHE A 42 10.43 7.98 2.30
CA PHE A 42 9.98 9.31 2.72
C PHE A 42 8.46 9.37 2.88
N LYS A 43 7.67 8.86 1.91
CA LYS A 43 6.21 8.75 2.02
C LYS A 43 5.77 7.90 3.21
N ALA A 44 6.47 6.81 3.50
CA ALA A 44 6.19 5.99 4.66
C ALA A 44 6.40 6.73 6.00
N LEU A 45 7.33 7.69 6.06
CA LEU A 45 7.50 8.56 7.23
C LEU A 45 6.36 9.58 7.36
N LEU A 46 5.88 10.15 6.25
CA LEU A 46 4.74 11.06 6.26
C LEU A 46 3.45 10.36 6.73
N LEU A 47 3.23 9.12 6.30
CA LEU A 47 2.08 8.31 6.73
C LEU A 47 2.08 7.99 8.23
N GLN A 48 3.26 7.89 8.85
CA GLN A 48 3.39 7.67 10.29
C GLN A 48 3.03 8.91 11.12
N CYS A 49 2.97 10.10 10.49
CA CYS A 49 2.61 11.35 11.15
C CYS A 49 1.73 12.23 10.25
N PRO A 50 0.44 11.90 10.07
CA PRO A 50 -0.46 12.66 9.19
C PRO A 50 -0.68 14.12 9.66
N THR A 51 -0.51 14.37 10.96
CA THR A 51 -0.60 15.68 11.60
C THR A 51 0.77 16.36 11.73
N HIS A 52 1.67 16.10 10.79
CA HIS A 52 3.01 16.67 10.81
C HIS A 52 3.01 18.21 10.68
N GLU A 53 1.97 18.85 10.14
CA GLU A 53 1.82 20.30 9.88
C GLU A 53 3.03 20.98 9.18
N ILE A 54 4.02 20.21 8.73
CA ILE A 54 5.13 20.68 7.91
C ILE A 54 4.56 21.12 6.56
N PRO A 55 4.82 22.35 6.09
CA PRO A 55 4.37 22.82 4.79
C PRO A 55 4.92 21.96 3.65
N GLU A 56 4.12 21.72 2.61
CA GLU A 56 4.49 20.87 1.46
C GLU A 56 5.81 21.26 0.79
N LEU A 57 6.07 22.57 0.68
CA LEU A 57 7.34 23.08 0.15
C LEU A 57 8.54 22.71 1.01
N VAL A 58 8.38 22.64 2.34
CA VAL A 58 9.44 22.23 3.27
C VAL A 58 9.67 20.72 3.16
N LEU A 59 8.62 19.92 2.96
CA LEU A 59 8.75 18.49 2.70
C LEU A 59 9.55 18.23 1.42
N LEU A 60 9.23 18.96 0.36
CA LEU A 60 9.94 18.89 -0.91
C LEU A 60 11.40 19.31 -0.77
N GLU A 61 11.67 20.41 -0.07
CA GLU A 61 13.02 20.88 0.20
C GLU A 61 13.83 19.85 1.00
N CYS A 62 13.23 19.24 2.01
CA CYS A 62 13.87 18.19 2.81
C CYS A 62 14.25 16.99 1.94
N PHE A 63 13.31 16.52 1.11
CA PHE A 63 13.57 15.41 0.20
C PHE A 63 14.63 15.78 -0.85
N TYR A 64 14.53 16.94 -1.49
CA TYR A 64 15.50 17.43 -2.47
C TYR A 64 16.92 17.56 -1.89
N ARG A 65 17.05 18.10 -0.67
CA ARG A 65 18.32 18.21 0.03
C ARG A 65 18.95 16.84 0.29
N SER A 66 18.12 15.82 0.49
CA SER A 66 18.55 14.45 0.74
C SER A 66 19.06 13.73 -0.52
N LEU A 67 18.64 14.13 -1.72
CA LEU A 67 19.01 13.47 -2.97
C LEU A 67 20.52 13.57 -3.26
N ILE A 68 21.08 12.52 -3.87
CA ILE A 68 22.44 12.53 -4.43
C ILE A 68 22.45 13.41 -5.70
N SER A 69 23.54 14.14 -5.94
CA SER A 69 23.68 15.20 -6.95
C SER A 69 23.23 14.81 -8.37
N GLY A 70 23.36 13.54 -8.78
CA GLY A 70 22.93 13.08 -10.11
C GLY A 70 21.41 13.09 -10.33
N ASN A 71 20.61 13.08 -9.26
CA ASN A 71 19.14 13.01 -9.34
C ASN A 71 18.46 14.38 -9.15
N LYS A 72 19.26 15.44 -8.99
CA LYS A 72 18.75 16.81 -8.76
C LYS A 72 18.40 17.53 -10.06
N GLU A 73 18.94 17.10 -11.19
CA GLU A 73 18.85 17.80 -12.48
C GLU A 73 17.41 18.08 -12.94
N LEU A 74 16.51 17.08 -12.84
CA LEU A 74 15.09 17.27 -13.20
C LEU A 74 14.38 18.26 -12.28
N ILE A 75 14.73 18.26 -10.99
CA ILE A 75 14.15 19.17 -10.01
C ILE A 75 14.72 20.59 -10.20
N ASP A 76 16.01 20.69 -10.50
CA ASP A 76 16.69 21.96 -10.80
C ASP A 76 16.11 22.63 -12.05
N GLN A 77 15.79 21.86 -13.10
CA GLN A 77 15.09 22.35 -14.29
C GLN A 77 13.68 22.85 -13.96
N LEU A 78 12.95 22.15 -13.10
CA LEU A 78 11.61 22.56 -12.66
C LEU A 78 11.66 23.81 -11.78
N ILE A 79 12.67 23.97 -10.91
CA ILE A 79 12.90 25.19 -10.12
C ILE A 79 13.23 26.37 -11.04
N ALA A 80 14.11 26.17 -12.02
CA ALA A 80 14.48 27.19 -13.01
C ALA A 80 13.29 27.66 -13.87
N SER A 81 12.28 26.80 -14.04
CA SER A 81 11.05 27.13 -14.80
C SER A 81 10.11 28.12 -14.09
N GLY A 82 10.36 28.48 -12.82
CA GLY A 82 9.58 29.48 -12.08
C GLY A 82 8.21 28.99 -11.57
N LEU A 83 7.88 27.71 -11.76
CA LEU A 83 6.60 27.11 -11.36
C LEU A 83 6.54 26.69 -9.88
N VAL A 84 7.15 27.48 -8.97
CA VAL A 84 7.40 27.12 -7.56
C VAL A 84 6.15 26.70 -6.78
N ARG A 85 4.95 27.21 -7.13
CA ARG A 85 3.67 26.79 -6.50
C ARG A 85 3.09 25.49 -7.05
N GLN A 86 3.33 25.16 -8.32
CA GLN A 86 2.94 23.87 -8.92
C GLN A 86 4.02 22.79 -8.73
N LEU A 87 5.19 23.21 -8.25
CA LEU A 87 6.39 22.41 -8.09
C LEU A 87 6.20 21.19 -7.20
N TYR A 88 5.47 21.34 -6.09
CA TYR A 88 5.17 20.20 -5.21
C TYR A 88 4.36 19.14 -5.96
N VAL A 89 3.22 19.52 -6.52
CA VAL A 89 2.31 18.59 -7.21
C VAL A 89 2.98 17.91 -8.41
N VAL A 90 3.72 18.66 -9.22
CA VAL A 90 4.40 18.11 -10.41
C VAL A 90 5.56 17.20 -10.03
N ILE A 91 6.36 17.57 -9.02
CA ILE A 91 7.49 16.74 -8.58
C ILE A 91 6.99 15.48 -7.87
N THR A 92 5.96 15.56 -7.02
CA THR A 92 5.40 14.38 -6.37
C THR A 92 4.80 13.42 -7.39
N GLN A 93 4.04 13.92 -8.38
CA GLN A 93 3.52 13.12 -9.49
C GLN A 93 4.65 12.45 -10.29
N LEU A 94 5.71 13.19 -10.60
CA LEU A 94 6.85 12.63 -11.32
C LEU A 94 7.57 11.53 -10.51
N LEU A 95 7.78 11.75 -9.22
CA LEU A 95 8.37 10.76 -8.31
C LEU A 95 7.47 9.53 -8.13
N ASP A 96 6.16 9.72 -8.10
CA ASP A 96 5.18 8.64 -8.05
C ASP A 96 5.21 7.81 -9.34
N HIS A 97 5.19 8.44 -10.51
CA HIS A 97 5.32 7.74 -11.79
C HIS A 97 6.65 6.99 -11.93
N MET A 98 7.76 7.58 -11.49
CA MET A 98 9.05 6.88 -11.43
C MET A 98 8.98 5.63 -10.54
N THR A 99 8.23 5.69 -9.45
CA THR A 99 8.06 4.56 -8.54
C THR A 99 7.20 3.46 -9.17
N GLU A 100 6.08 3.84 -9.78
CA GLU A 100 5.16 2.92 -10.48
C GLU A 100 5.87 2.19 -11.63
N ALA A 101 6.60 2.92 -12.48
CA ALA A 101 7.33 2.34 -13.60
C ALA A 101 8.42 1.35 -13.13
N ASN A 102 9.13 1.66 -12.04
CA ASN A 102 10.14 0.75 -11.50
C ASN A 102 9.53 -0.53 -10.90
N GLN A 103 8.37 -0.42 -10.23
CA GLN A 103 7.62 -1.59 -9.75
C GLN A 103 7.12 -2.47 -10.90
N GLU A 104 6.71 -1.87 -12.02
CA GLU A 104 6.30 -2.60 -13.21
C GLU A 104 7.45 -3.40 -13.82
N VAL A 105 8.62 -2.78 -13.97
CA VAL A 105 9.84 -3.45 -14.45
C VAL A 105 10.26 -4.60 -13.52
N GLU A 106 10.17 -4.42 -12.21
CA GLU A 106 10.49 -5.47 -11.24
C GLU A 106 9.50 -6.65 -11.33
N ARG A 107 8.20 -6.37 -11.50
CA ARG A 107 7.19 -7.41 -11.75
C ARG A 107 7.46 -8.14 -13.06
N ASP A 108 7.77 -7.44 -14.14
CA ASP A 108 8.09 -8.04 -15.44
C ASP A 108 9.31 -8.96 -15.36
N PHE A 109 10.34 -8.54 -14.62
CA PHE A 109 11.52 -9.38 -14.36
C PHE A 109 11.15 -10.63 -13.55
N HIS A 110 10.34 -10.49 -12.50
CA HIS A 110 9.82 -11.63 -11.74
C HIS A 110 9.00 -12.58 -12.59
N PHE A 111 8.11 -12.06 -13.46
CA PHE A 111 7.31 -12.86 -14.38
C PHE A 111 8.17 -13.59 -15.40
N ALA A 112 9.16 -12.94 -16.00
CA ALA A 112 10.10 -13.56 -16.93
C ALA A 112 10.88 -14.71 -16.28
N ASN A 113 11.31 -14.53 -15.03
CA ASN A 113 11.96 -15.59 -14.26
C ASN A 113 11.02 -16.77 -13.99
N LEU A 114 9.76 -16.52 -13.64
CA LEU A 114 8.76 -17.58 -13.45
C LEU A 114 8.46 -18.33 -14.76
N LEU A 115 8.34 -17.62 -15.88
CA LEU A 115 8.14 -18.23 -17.20
C LEU A 115 9.33 -19.14 -17.58
N THR A 116 10.54 -18.70 -17.28
CA THR A 116 11.76 -19.51 -17.51
C THR A 116 11.75 -20.78 -16.65
N GLN A 117 11.35 -20.68 -15.38
CA GLN A 117 11.23 -21.86 -14.51
C GLN A 117 10.17 -22.85 -15.02
N LEU A 118 9.05 -22.35 -15.55
CA LEU A 118 7.98 -23.17 -16.11
C LEU A 118 8.42 -23.87 -17.40
N ASP A 119 9.20 -23.20 -18.26
CA ASP A 119 9.77 -23.80 -19.47
C ASP A 119 10.75 -24.94 -19.13
N GLU A 120 11.63 -24.74 -18.15
CA GLU A 120 12.55 -25.79 -17.69
C GLU A 120 11.83 -27.00 -17.07
N LEU A 121 10.73 -26.76 -16.34
CA LEU A 121 9.88 -27.84 -15.82
C LEU A 121 9.20 -28.60 -16.96
N THR A 122 8.68 -27.88 -17.95
CA THR A 122 8.05 -28.45 -19.16
C THR A 122 9.03 -29.34 -19.93
N LYS A 123 10.28 -28.88 -20.13
CA LYS A 123 11.35 -29.66 -20.77
C LYS A 123 11.66 -30.95 -20.01
N LYS A 124 11.72 -30.89 -18.67
CA LYS A 124 11.93 -32.08 -17.83
C LYS A 124 10.78 -33.08 -18.00
N PHE A 125 9.54 -32.61 -17.98
CA PHE A 125 8.35 -33.45 -18.18
C PHE A 125 8.36 -34.16 -19.55
N MET A 126 8.62 -33.42 -20.63
CA MET A 126 8.72 -33.98 -21.98
C MET A 126 9.81 -35.05 -22.11
N LYS A 127 10.94 -34.89 -21.39
CA LYS A 127 12.01 -35.89 -21.35
C LYS A 127 11.57 -37.20 -20.69
N PHE A 128 10.74 -37.14 -19.65
CA PHE A 128 10.15 -38.32 -19.03
C PHE A 128 9.14 -39.02 -19.95
N GLU A 129 8.36 -38.27 -20.72
CA GLU A 129 7.35 -38.85 -21.64
C GLU A 129 7.98 -39.60 -22.83
N VAL A 130 9.06 -39.06 -23.41
CA VAL A 130 9.81 -39.70 -24.51
C VAL A 130 10.47 -41.01 -24.06
N GLN A 131 10.83 -41.13 -22.78
CA GLN A 131 11.44 -42.34 -22.22
C GLN A 131 10.42 -43.47 -21.97
N GLY A 132 9.12 -43.14 -21.89
CA GLY A 132 8.02 -44.11 -21.72
C GLY A 132 7.59 -44.86 -22.99
N LYS A 133 7.94 -44.38 -24.20
CA LYS A 133 7.43 -44.91 -25.48
C LYS A 133 8.29 -46.03 -26.13
N LYS A 134 9.16 -46.72 -25.40
CA LYS A 134 9.96 -47.86 -25.91
C LYS A 134 9.39 -49.26 -25.57
N LYS A 135 8.08 -49.40 -25.37
CA LYS A 135 7.42 -50.71 -25.10
C LYS A 135 6.16 -50.94 -25.97
N ASP A 136 6.19 -50.55 -27.25
CA ASP A 136 5.11 -50.89 -28.21
C ASP A 136 5.40 -52.20 -28.97
N GLN A 137 5.38 -53.33 -28.27
CA GLN A 137 5.23 -54.63 -28.94
C GLN A 137 4.10 -55.41 -28.28
N TYR A 138 2.94 -55.42 -28.94
CA TYR A 138 1.76 -56.17 -28.54
C TYR A 138 2.05 -57.68 -28.63
N ILE A 139 1.89 -58.39 -27.51
CA ILE A 139 1.95 -59.86 -27.43
C ILE A 139 0.53 -60.37 -27.11
N PRO A 140 -0.03 -61.35 -27.86
CA PRO A 140 -1.36 -61.91 -27.62
C PRO A 140 -1.50 -62.60 -26.25
N PRO A 141 -2.71 -62.66 -25.66
CA PRO A 141 -2.90 -63.11 -24.29
C PRO A 141 -2.91 -64.64 -24.22
N LEU A 142 -1.74 -65.26 -24.02
CA LEU A 142 -1.68 -66.67 -23.62
C LEU A 142 -0.88 -66.87 -22.34
N LYS A 143 -1.63 -67.19 -21.28
CA LYS A 143 -1.24 -67.66 -19.95
C LYS A 143 -0.48 -66.64 -19.10
N ARG A 144 -1.23 -66.11 -18.12
CA ARG A 144 -0.71 -65.49 -16.89
C ARG A 144 0.40 -66.35 -16.29
N ARG A 145 1.65 -65.97 -16.55
CA ARG A 145 2.81 -66.37 -15.78
C ARG A 145 3.29 -65.10 -15.08
N LYS A 146 3.24 -65.12 -13.75
CA LYS A 146 3.61 -63.98 -12.89
C LYS A 146 4.97 -63.39 -13.32
N PRO A 147 5.11 -62.08 -13.50
CA PRO A 147 6.43 -61.48 -13.60
C PRO A 147 7.05 -61.43 -12.22
N LYS A 148 8.29 -61.90 -12.16
CA LYS A 148 9.16 -61.84 -10.99
C LYS A 148 9.72 -60.42 -10.93
N ASN A 149 9.35 -59.72 -9.87
CA ASN A 149 9.94 -58.55 -9.21
C ASN A 149 10.87 -57.68 -10.07
N ASN A 150 10.43 -56.44 -10.35
CA ASN A 150 11.22 -55.20 -10.46
C ASN A 150 10.36 -53.97 -10.84
N GLU A 151 9.05 -54.13 -11.10
CA GLU A 151 8.12 -53.02 -11.45
C GLU A 151 7.29 -52.49 -10.26
N ASP A 152 7.29 -53.21 -9.13
CA ASP A 152 6.48 -52.91 -7.93
C ASP A 152 6.88 -51.57 -7.26
N GLY A 153 8.19 -51.31 -7.14
CA GLY A 153 8.69 -50.11 -6.46
C GLY A 153 8.59 -48.80 -7.25
N GLN A 154 8.45 -48.83 -8.59
CA GLN A 154 8.27 -47.60 -9.37
C GLN A 154 6.81 -47.12 -9.38
N VAL A 155 5.87 -48.06 -9.44
CA VAL A 155 4.43 -47.75 -9.36
C VAL A 155 4.10 -47.20 -7.97
N GLU A 156 4.63 -47.84 -6.91
CA GLU A 156 4.46 -47.39 -5.53
C GLU A 156 5.11 -46.01 -5.29
N ALA A 157 6.25 -45.70 -5.92
CA ALA A 157 6.89 -44.39 -5.84
C ALA A 157 6.08 -43.28 -6.54
N VAL A 158 5.52 -43.56 -7.73
CA VAL A 158 4.66 -42.60 -8.45
C VAL A 158 3.35 -42.37 -7.70
N GLU A 159 2.76 -43.43 -7.14
CA GLU A 159 1.55 -43.36 -6.32
C GLU A 159 1.78 -42.55 -5.03
N ALA A 160 2.92 -42.76 -4.36
CA ALA A 160 3.33 -41.94 -3.21
C ALA A 160 3.53 -40.45 -3.61
N MET A 161 4.12 -40.19 -4.77
CA MET A 161 4.35 -38.83 -5.26
C MET A 161 3.05 -38.11 -5.64
N LEU A 162 2.10 -38.82 -6.25
CA LEU A 162 0.75 -38.31 -6.55
C LEU A 162 -0.04 -38.03 -5.26
N THR A 163 0.06 -38.91 -4.27
CA THR A 163 -0.60 -38.74 -2.97
C THR A 163 -0.05 -37.52 -2.23
N LEU A 164 1.27 -37.30 -2.29
CA LEU A 164 1.90 -36.11 -1.71
C LEU A 164 1.47 -34.82 -2.41
N LEU A 165 1.39 -34.84 -3.74
CA LEU A 165 0.92 -33.70 -4.52
C LEU A 165 -0.54 -33.38 -4.21
N LEU A 166 -1.40 -34.39 -4.16
CA LEU A 166 -2.82 -34.22 -3.83
C LEU A 166 -3.02 -33.64 -2.43
N ASN A 167 -2.27 -34.12 -1.43
CA ASN A 167 -2.33 -33.57 -0.08
C ASN A 167 -1.85 -32.11 -0.02
N LYS A 168 -0.80 -31.74 -0.75
CA LYS A 168 -0.32 -30.35 -0.82
C LYS A 168 -1.34 -29.43 -1.49
N VAL A 169 -2.00 -29.90 -2.55
CA VAL A 169 -3.08 -29.14 -3.23
C VAL A 169 -4.27 -28.95 -2.28
N ASN A 170 -4.69 -30.00 -1.58
CA ASN A 170 -5.80 -29.91 -0.61
C ASN A 170 -5.48 -28.97 0.56
N GLU A 171 -4.23 -28.95 1.04
CA GLU A 171 -3.83 -28.03 2.10
C GLU A 171 -3.86 -26.56 1.63
N GLN A 172 -3.44 -26.29 0.40
CA GLN A 172 -3.56 -24.97 -0.21
C GLN A 172 -5.02 -24.56 -0.40
N ASP A 173 -5.89 -25.48 -0.80
CA ASP A 173 -7.31 -25.25 -0.94
C ASP A 173 -7.96 -24.90 0.41
N ARG A 174 -7.53 -25.57 1.50
CA ARG A 174 -7.98 -25.23 2.86
C ARG A 174 -7.62 -23.80 3.26
N VAL A 175 -6.39 -23.37 2.99
CA VAL A 175 -5.93 -22.00 3.27
C VAL A 175 -6.71 -20.98 2.42
N LEU A 176 -7.01 -21.32 1.17
CA LEU A 176 -7.82 -20.49 0.29
C LEU A 176 -9.27 -20.32 0.80
N GLU A 177 -9.89 -21.39 1.30
CA GLU A 177 -11.22 -21.35 1.90
C GLU A 177 -11.27 -20.49 3.17
N GLU A 178 -10.25 -20.56 4.02
CA GLU A 178 -10.12 -19.71 5.20
C GLU A 178 -9.99 -18.23 4.80
N LEU A 179 -9.15 -17.92 3.82
CA LEU A 179 -9.00 -16.56 3.29
C LEU A 179 -10.30 -16.04 2.70
N ARG A 180 -11.05 -16.89 1.97
CA ARG A 180 -12.36 -16.53 1.42
C ARG A 180 -13.34 -16.17 2.53
N GLY A 181 -13.34 -16.93 3.63
CA GLY A 181 -14.13 -16.63 4.83
C GLY A 181 -13.79 -15.28 5.45
N ASN A 182 -12.49 -14.99 5.60
CA ASN A 182 -12.01 -13.72 6.15
C ASN A 182 -12.44 -12.53 5.26
N VAL A 183 -12.31 -12.65 3.93
CA VAL A 183 -12.76 -11.63 2.98
C VAL A 183 -14.26 -11.40 3.08
N ALA A 184 -15.06 -12.47 3.20
CA ALA A 184 -16.51 -12.35 3.39
C ALA A 184 -16.85 -11.58 4.68
N MET A 185 -16.16 -11.88 5.78
CA MET A 185 -16.36 -11.18 7.06
C MET A 185 -15.99 -9.69 6.98
N ILE A 186 -14.86 -9.36 6.34
CA ILE A 186 -14.43 -7.98 6.11
C ILE A 186 -15.47 -7.23 5.27
N ASN A 187 -15.97 -7.82 4.19
CA ASN A 187 -17.00 -7.21 3.35
C ASN A 187 -18.29 -6.93 4.10
N GLN A 188 -18.69 -7.83 5.01
CA GLN A 188 -19.84 -7.62 5.89
C GLN A 188 -19.61 -6.44 6.84
N MET A 189 -18.41 -6.33 7.42
CA MET A 189 -18.04 -5.23 8.30
C MET A 189 -17.99 -3.89 7.56
N ILE A 190 -17.42 -3.85 6.35
CA ILE A 190 -17.42 -2.67 5.47
C ILE A 190 -18.85 -2.22 5.17
N THR A 191 -19.72 -3.16 4.82
CA THR A 191 -21.14 -2.86 4.55
C THR A 191 -21.83 -2.27 5.79
N SER A 192 -21.58 -2.84 6.97
CA SER A 192 -22.12 -2.32 8.23
C SER A 192 -21.61 -0.90 8.53
N HIS A 193 -20.30 -0.67 8.45
CA HIS A 193 -19.72 0.65 8.68
C HIS A 193 -20.19 1.69 7.66
N SER A 194 -20.37 1.29 6.39
CA SER A 194 -20.91 2.16 5.34
C SER A 194 -22.32 2.68 5.67
N MET A 195 -23.09 1.98 6.52
CA MET A 195 -24.40 2.44 6.98
C MET A 195 -24.31 3.37 8.19
N ILE A 196 -23.26 3.25 9.00
CA ILE A 196 -23.04 4.08 10.20
C ILE A 196 -22.55 5.49 9.80
N ILE A 197 -21.69 5.59 8.79
CA ILE A 197 -21.15 6.87 8.30
C ILE A 197 -22.26 7.90 7.95
N PRO A 198 -23.28 7.59 7.12
CA PRO A 198 -24.34 8.55 6.81
C PRO A 198 -25.23 8.87 8.01
N LEU A 199 -25.39 7.93 8.95
CA LEU A 199 -26.12 8.18 10.20
C LEU A 199 -25.39 9.21 11.07
N GLN A 200 -24.08 9.05 11.23
CA GLN A 200 -23.24 10.00 11.97
C GLN A 200 -23.19 11.36 11.26
N ASP A 201 -23.08 11.38 9.93
CA ASP A 201 -23.11 12.62 9.15
C ASP A 201 -24.45 13.37 9.32
N SER A 202 -25.57 12.65 9.34
CA SER A 202 -26.89 13.21 9.62
C SER A 202 -26.98 13.82 11.03
N GLN A 203 -26.49 13.11 12.04
CA GLN A 203 -26.46 13.60 13.43
C GLN A 203 -25.59 14.86 13.56
N ILE A 204 -24.41 14.89 12.92
CA ILE A 204 -23.52 16.05 12.92
C ILE A 204 -24.19 17.26 12.23
N LYS A 205 -24.84 17.05 11.08
CA LYS A 205 -25.60 18.09 10.38
C LYS A 205 -26.72 18.69 11.25
N GLN A 206 -27.44 17.83 11.99
CA GLN A 206 -28.47 18.29 12.92
C GLN A 206 -27.89 19.12 14.07
N LEU A 207 -26.80 18.66 14.70
CA LEU A 207 -26.15 19.39 15.78
C LEU A 207 -25.60 20.75 15.30
N LEU A 208 -24.97 20.80 14.11
CA LEU A 208 -24.52 22.04 13.49
C LEU A 208 -25.67 23.02 13.24
N SER A 209 -26.82 22.52 12.75
CA SER A 209 -28.02 23.33 12.56
C SER A 209 -28.52 23.91 13.88
N CYS A 210 -28.57 23.11 14.95
CA CYS A 210 -28.96 23.56 16.28
C CYS A 210 -28.02 24.65 16.81
N LEU A 211 -26.69 24.45 16.71
CA LEU A 211 -25.69 25.42 17.13
C LEU A 211 -25.75 26.72 16.33
N TYR A 212 -25.99 26.62 15.03
CA TYR A 212 -26.16 27.78 14.15
C TYR A 212 -27.40 28.60 14.54
N ILE A 213 -28.53 27.95 14.81
CA ILE A 213 -29.75 28.62 15.29
C ILE A 213 -29.55 29.26 16.67
N GLN A 214 -28.85 28.57 17.58
CA GLN A 214 -28.53 29.09 18.91
C GLN A 214 -27.68 30.36 18.81
N SER A 215 -26.63 30.35 17.98
CA SER A 215 -25.75 31.51 17.77
C SER A 215 -26.49 32.75 17.21
N LYS A 216 -27.56 32.54 16.43
CA LYS A 216 -28.40 33.64 15.93
C LYS A 216 -29.37 34.19 16.97
N LYS A 217 -29.77 33.40 17.97
CA LYS A 217 -30.68 33.83 19.05
C LYS A 217 -29.96 34.65 20.13
N ASP A 218 -28.67 34.42 20.32
CA ASP A 218 -27.87 35.06 21.37
C ASP A 218 -27.24 36.41 20.93
N LEU A 219 -27.51 36.86 19.70
CA LEU A 219 -27.08 38.18 19.23
C LEU A 219 -28.08 39.27 19.70
N PRO A 220 -27.64 40.35 20.38
CA PRO A 220 -28.55 41.39 20.83
C PRO A 220 -29.19 42.04 19.61
N SER A 221 -30.51 41.95 19.48
CA SER A 221 -31.25 42.69 18.46
C SER A 221 -31.03 44.18 18.73
N ASP A 222 -30.23 44.85 17.89
CA ASP A 222 -29.97 46.28 17.98
C ASP A 222 -31.29 47.05 18.07
N THR A 223 -31.63 47.46 19.29
CA THR A 223 -32.74 48.37 19.53
C THR A 223 -32.28 49.74 19.04
N LYS A 224 -32.71 50.10 17.84
CA LYS A 224 -32.50 51.42 17.25
C LYS A 224 -33.25 52.46 18.11
N VAL A 225 -32.57 53.02 19.11
CA VAL A 225 -33.08 54.15 19.90
C VAL A 225 -33.18 55.36 18.96
N ASN A 226 -34.41 55.75 18.65
CA ASN A 226 -34.73 56.88 17.79
C ASN A 226 -34.60 58.18 18.60
N LEU A 227 -33.45 58.86 18.47
CA LEU A 227 -33.23 60.22 18.94
C LEU A 227 -33.71 61.23 17.88
N LYS A 228 -35.03 61.38 17.73
CA LYS A 228 -35.63 62.59 17.13
C LYS A 228 -36.93 62.91 17.85
N ASN A 229 -36.86 63.82 18.81
CA ASN A 229 -37.68 65.03 18.89
C ASN A 229 -37.36 65.79 20.19
N ARG A 230 -36.59 66.86 20.04
CA ARG A 230 -36.50 67.95 21.00
C ARG A 230 -36.60 69.25 20.19
N VAL A 231 -37.83 69.73 20.02
CA VAL A 231 -38.22 71.14 19.86
C VAL A 231 -39.52 71.30 20.60
#